data_AF-A0A5C5ZX57-F1
#
_entry.id   AF-A0A5C5ZX57-F1
#
_cell.length_a   1.000
_cell.length_b   1.000
_cell.length_c   1.000
_cell.angle_alpha   90.00
_cell.angle_beta   90.00
_cell.angle_gamma   90.00
#
_symmetry.space_group_name_H-M   'P 1'
#
loop_
_entity.id
_entity.type
_entity.pdbx_description
1 polymer ?
#
loop_
_entity_poly.entity_id
_entity_poly.type
_entity_poly.pdbx_seq_one_letter_code
_entity_poly.pdbx_strand_id
1 'polypeptide(L)'
;MSGKKRTRLAQRALEKRYPNSGLYRNDGSTVLIWPIHYLPTPKEVYVSSDGVHLVVAFLNWDSDSISERGRAVEFFANGQLLAAYDESELLTGYLGREVLALFTGVARVTVVDAALDDPSGNYLLETNWGDSFRFDVTTGEIIESRTAGSVQIFLLCLMGTAAVSVVWLLRKVLMPNLKADQE
;
A
#
# COMPACT_ATOMS: atom_id res chain seq x y z
N MET A 1 5.06 -30.20 -20.66
CA MET A 1 4.31 -29.81 -19.44
C MET A 1 4.52 -28.31 -19.21
N SER A 2 3.46 -27.49 -19.23
CA SER A 2 3.56 -26.02 -19.10
C SER A 2 4.24 -25.59 -17.79
N GLY A 3 5.04 -24.52 -17.82
CA GLY A 3 5.76 -23.97 -16.66
C GLY A 3 4.85 -23.71 -15.45
N LYS A 4 3.64 -23.19 -15.68
CA LYS A 4 2.62 -22.97 -14.63
C LYS A 4 2.24 -24.24 -13.86
N LYS A 5 2.23 -25.41 -14.54
CA LYS A 5 1.89 -26.69 -13.91
C LYS A 5 3.01 -27.21 -13.00
N ARG A 6 4.28 -26.92 -13.33
CA ARG A 6 5.44 -27.27 -12.49
C ARG A 6 5.47 -26.44 -11.20
N THR A 7 5.25 -25.14 -11.30
CA THR A 7 5.21 -24.23 -10.13
C THR A 7 4.12 -24.63 -9.13
N ARG A 8 2.90 -24.93 -9.60
CA ARG A 8 1.81 -25.38 -8.72
C ARG A 8 2.09 -26.71 -8.02
N LEU A 9 2.79 -27.65 -8.66
CA LEU A 9 3.15 -28.92 -8.04
C LEU A 9 4.23 -28.73 -6.97
N ALA A 10 5.23 -27.88 -7.23
CA ALA A 10 6.26 -27.53 -6.27
C ALA A 10 5.67 -26.81 -5.04
N GLN A 11 4.77 -25.84 -5.28
CA GLN A 11 4.05 -25.14 -4.22
C GLN A 11 3.23 -26.11 -3.34
N ARG A 12 2.44 -27.00 -3.94
CA ARG A 12 1.67 -28.00 -3.17
C ARG A 12 2.55 -28.94 -2.35
N ALA A 13 3.71 -29.32 -2.87
CA ALA A 13 4.67 -30.14 -2.14
C ALA A 13 5.27 -29.38 -0.94
N LEU A 14 5.52 -28.08 -1.09
CA LEU A 14 5.94 -27.20 0.00
C LEU A 14 4.84 -27.02 1.04
N GLU A 15 3.62 -26.67 0.64
CA GLU A 15 2.46 -26.51 1.54
C GLU A 15 2.14 -27.81 2.31
N LYS A 16 2.34 -28.97 1.69
CA LYS A 16 2.21 -30.26 2.36
C LYS A 16 3.29 -30.47 3.43
N ARG A 17 4.52 -30.02 3.18
CA ARG A 17 5.66 -30.15 4.11
C ARG A 17 5.62 -29.09 5.22
N TYR A 18 5.13 -27.90 4.91
CA TYR A 18 5.05 -26.73 5.78
C TYR A 18 3.58 -26.30 5.87
N PRO A 19 2.76 -27.02 6.68
CA PRO A 19 1.32 -26.80 6.72
C PRO A 19 0.91 -25.48 7.38
N ASN A 20 1.83 -24.85 8.12
CA ASN A 20 1.65 -23.54 8.71
C ASN A 20 2.53 -22.53 7.97
N SER A 21 2.04 -21.31 7.78
CA SER A 21 2.88 -20.26 7.21
C SER A 21 3.73 -19.61 8.28
N GLY A 22 4.93 -19.18 7.89
CA GLY A 22 5.86 -18.52 8.77
C GLY A 22 7.31 -18.87 8.51
N LEU A 23 8.16 -18.60 9.49
CA LEU A 23 9.60 -18.76 9.37
C LEU A 23 10.03 -20.16 9.81
N TYR A 24 10.85 -20.80 8.97
CA TYR A 24 11.45 -22.11 9.21
C TYR A 24 12.96 -22.02 9.10
N ARG A 25 13.68 -22.95 9.73
CA ARG A 25 15.13 -23.05 9.57
C ARG A 25 15.44 -23.58 8.17
N ASN A 26 16.50 -23.06 7.55
CA ASN A 26 16.99 -23.52 6.25
C ASN A 26 17.75 -24.87 6.31
N ASP A 27 17.58 -25.64 7.40
CA ASP A 27 18.11 -27.00 7.56
C ASP A 27 17.09 -28.09 7.17
N GLY A 28 15.91 -27.68 6.68
CA GLY A 28 14.81 -28.56 6.30
C GLY A 28 13.90 -28.96 7.46
N SER A 29 14.08 -28.38 8.65
CA SER A 29 13.19 -28.53 9.80
C SER A 29 11.77 -28.06 9.47
N THR A 30 10.78 -28.82 9.91
CA THR A 30 9.36 -28.45 9.87
C THR A 30 8.89 -27.83 11.18
N VAL A 31 9.81 -27.57 12.11
CA VAL A 31 9.53 -26.83 13.34
C VAL A 31 9.45 -25.35 12.99
N LEU A 32 8.27 -24.78 13.19
CA LEU A 32 7.98 -23.39 12.95
C LEU A 32 8.72 -22.53 13.99
N ILE A 33 9.54 -21.58 13.53
CA ILE A 33 10.19 -20.60 14.41
C ILE A 33 9.19 -19.49 14.71
N TRP A 34 8.58 -18.92 13.66
CA TRP A 34 7.57 -17.87 13.80
C TRP A 34 6.30 -18.23 13.04
N PRO A 35 5.14 -18.31 13.69
CA PRO A 35 3.87 -18.37 12.98
C PRO A 35 3.57 -17.03 12.33
N ILE A 36 3.26 -17.07 11.03
CA ILE A 36 2.71 -15.92 10.31
C ILE A 36 1.38 -16.39 9.73
N HIS A 37 0.29 -15.75 10.13
CA HIS A 37 -1.01 -16.05 9.56
C HIS A 37 -1.01 -15.69 8.07
N TYR A 38 -1.04 -16.73 7.24
CA TYR A 38 -0.95 -16.58 5.79
C TYR A 38 -2.15 -15.83 5.24
N LEU A 39 -1.87 -14.91 4.32
CA LEU A 39 -2.85 -14.30 3.43
C LEU A 39 -2.59 -14.81 2.01
N PRO A 40 -3.64 -15.05 1.20
CA PRO A 40 -3.55 -15.75 -0.09
C PRO A 40 -2.82 -14.96 -1.19
N THR A 41 -2.49 -13.69 -0.96
CA THR A 41 -1.92 -12.78 -1.94
C THR A 41 -0.39 -12.70 -1.84
N PRO A 42 0.31 -12.52 -2.99
CA PRO A 42 1.76 -12.43 -3.01
C PRO A 42 2.18 -11.16 -2.25
N LYS A 43 2.94 -11.37 -1.17
CA LYS A 43 3.61 -10.31 -0.42
C LYS A 43 5.10 -10.43 -0.66
N GLU A 44 5.78 -9.30 -0.76
CA GLU A 44 7.23 -9.26 -0.69
C GLU A 44 7.66 -9.31 0.76
N VAL A 45 8.71 -10.09 1.02
CA VAL A 45 9.16 -10.39 2.38
C VAL A 45 10.64 -10.07 2.47
N TYR A 46 10.98 -9.18 3.38
CA TYR A 46 12.35 -8.75 3.65
C TYR A 46 12.71 -9.21 5.07
N VAL A 47 13.75 -10.02 5.16
CA VAL A 47 14.24 -10.57 6.45
C VAL A 47 15.50 -9.82 6.83
N SER A 48 15.55 -9.26 8.03
CA SER A 48 16.77 -8.63 8.55
C SER A 48 17.84 -9.68 8.85
N SER A 49 19.12 -9.30 8.74
CA SER A 49 20.24 -10.24 9.00
C SER A 49 20.34 -10.67 10.46
N ASP A 50 19.71 -9.94 11.38
CA ASP A 50 19.64 -10.32 12.79
C ASP A 50 18.75 -11.55 13.05
N GLY A 51 17.94 -11.95 12.06
CA GLY A 51 17.01 -13.06 12.17
C GLY A 51 15.89 -12.84 13.20
N VAL A 52 15.71 -11.59 13.65
CA VAL A 52 14.70 -11.15 14.63
C VAL A 52 13.61 -10.32 13.95
N HIS A 53 13.95 -9.52 12.93
CA HIS A 53 12.99 -8.64 12.27
C HIS A 53 12.60 -9.10 10.86
N LEU A 54 11.37 -8.79 10.50
CA LEU A 54 10.75 -9.13 9.22
C LEU A 54 9.83 -8.00 8.77
N VAL A 55 10.00 -7.58 7.53
CA VAL A 55 9.08 -6.65 6.85
C VAL A 55 8.32 -7.42 5.80
N VAL A 56 7.00 -7.26 5.82
CA VAL A 56 6.09 -7.86 4.86
C VAL A 56 5.38 -6.72 4.14
N ALA A 57 5.64 -6.58 2.84
CA ALA A 57 5.14 -5.48 2.05
C ALA A 57 4.29 -5.96 0.88
N PHE A 58 3.22 -5.25 0.60
CA PHE A 58 2.42 -5.44 -0.60
C PHE A 58 2.83 -4.37 -1.59
N LEU A 59 3.58 -4.75 -2.63
CA LEU A 59 4.10 -3.76 -3.58
C LEU A 59 3.14 -3.46 -4.74
N ASN A 60 2.15 -4.32 -4.95
CA ASN A 60 1.15 -4.12 -5.99
C ASN A 60 -0.10 -3.46 -5.41
N TRP A 61 -0.12 -2.12 -5.41
CA TRP A 61 -1.29 -1.34 -5.02
C TRP A 61 -2.19 -1.02 -6.23
N ASP A 62 -2.38 -1.97 -7.16
CA ASP A 62 -3.31 -1.77 -8.30
C ASP A 62 -4.76 -1.53 -7.82
N SER A 63 -5.81 -1.56 -8.63
CA SER A 63 -7.18 -1.36 -8.09
C SER A 63 -8.02 -2.61 -7.93
N ASP A 64 -7.54 -3.70 -8.52
CA ASP A 64 -8.36 -4.89 -8.75
C ASP A 64 -8.28 -5.89 -7.60
N SER A 65 -7.58 -5.52 -6.53
CA SER A 65 -7.40 -6.32 -5.31
C SER A 65 -7.76 -5.57 -4.01
N ILE A 66 -8.35 -4.36 -4.07
CA ILE A 66 -8.58 -3.45 -2.92
C ILE A 66 -9.40 -4.10 -1.80
N SER A 67 -10.35 -4.99 -2.14
CA SER A 67 -11.28 -5.57 -1.16
C SER A 67 -10.75 -6.79 -0.38
N GLU A 68 -9.58 -7.35 -0.75
CA GLU A 68 -8.97 -8.51 -0.06
C GLU A 68 -7.62 -8.15 0.62
N ARG A 69 -7.29 -6.84 0.66
CA ARG A 69 -5.91 -6.37 0.57
C ARG A 69 -5.07 -6.31 1.85
N GLY A 70 -5.67 -6.29 3.03
CA GLY A 70 -4.91 -6.13 4.27
C GLY A 70 -4.03 -4.86 4.29
N ARG A 71 -3.05 -4.86 5.19
CA ARG A 71 -2.14 -3.72 5.44
C ARG A 71 -1.06 -3.60 4.36
N ALA A 72 -0.75 -2.40 3.90
CA ALA A 72 0.24 -2.13 2.85
C ALA A 72 1.66 -2.58 3.23
N VAL A 73 2.05 -2.34 4.48
CA VAL A 73 3.31 -2.83 5.05
C VAL A 73 3.09 -3.26 6.50
N GLU A 74 3.73 -4.36 6.88
CA GLU A 74 3.67 -4.94 8.22
C GLU A 74 5.09 -5.22 8.71
N PHE A 75 5.34 -4.87 9.96
CA PHE A 75 6.61 -5.08 10.65
C PHE A 75 6.42 -6.12 11.73
N PHE A 76 7.34 -7.08 11.81
CA PHE A 76 7.33 -8.13 12.82
C PHE A 76 8.69 -8.23 13.50
N ALA A 77 8.66 -8.56 14.80
CA ALA A 77 9.82 -9.03 15.54
C ALA A 77 9.49 -10.32 16.27
N ASN A 78 10.34 -11.33 16.16
CA ASN A 78 10.13 -12.63 16.80
C ASN A 78 8.75 -13.26 16.49
N GLY A 79 8.24 -13.03 15.27
CA GLY A 79 6.92 -13.50 14.84
C GLY A 79 5.73 -12.73 15.44
N GLN A 80 5.98 -11.68 16.23
CA GLN A 80 4.95 -10.78 16.73
C GLN A 80 4.87 -9.55 15.84
N LEU A 81 3.66 -9.12 15.53
CA LEU A 81 3.42 -7.89 14.81
C LEU A 81 3.81 -6.68 15.69
N LEU A 82 4.70 -5.84 15.18
CA LEU A 82 5.10 -4.58 15.80
C LEU A 82 4.20 -3.42 15.35
N ALA A 83 4.14 -3.23 14.03
CA ALA A 83 3.39 -2.15 13.40
C ALA A 83 2.82 -2.62 12.07
N ALA A 84 1.76 -1.96 11.64
CA ALA A 84 1.21 -2.16 10.32
C ALA A 84 0.56 -0.87 9.83
N TYR A 85 0.69 -0.62 8.54
CA TYR A 85 0.18 0.59 7.92
C TYR A 85 -0.69 0.23 6.73
N ASP A 86 -1.83 0.90 6.64
CA ASP A 86 -2.71 0.84 5.47
C ASP A 86 -2.29 1.88 4.42
N GLU A 87 -2.69 1.67 3.16
CA GLU A 87 -2.41 2.62 2.06
C GLU A 87 -2.92 4.04 2.39
N SER A 88 -4.07 4.14 3.06
CA SER A 88 -4.68 5.41 3.49
C SER A 88 -3.92 6.12 4.62
N GLU A 89 -3.16 5.38 5.43
CA GLU A 89 -2.33 5.94 6.50
C GLU A 89 -1.01 6.47 5.95
N LEU A 90 -0.45 5.78 4.95
CA LEU A 90 0.76 6.23 4.26
C LEU A 90 0.47 7.39 3.30
N LEU A 91 -0.60 7.30 2.52
CA LEU A 91 -0.87 8.23 1.42
C LEU A 91 -1.79 9.38 1.85
N THR A 92 -1.21 10.55 2.10
CA THR A 92 -2.00 11.75 2.37
C THR A 92 -2.90 12.10 1.18
N GLY A 93 -4.20 12.23 1.45
CA GLY A 93 -5.20 12.57 0.43
C GLY A 93 -5.51 11.42 -0.52
N TYR A 94 -5.26 10.17 -0.12
CA TYR A 94 -5.51 8.95 -0.91
C TYR A 94 -6.79 8.99 -1.74
N LEU A 95 -7.94 9.33 -1.14
CA LEU A 95 -9.23 9.42 -1.86
C LEU A 95 -9.20 10.43 -3.01
N GLY A 96 -8.60 11.61 -2.80
CA GLY A 96 -8.48 12.63 -3.85
C GLY A 96 -7.58 12.16 -5.00
N ARG A 97 -6.53 11.40 -4.67
CA ARG A 97 -5.62 10.79 -5.65
C ARG A 97 -6.31 9.70 -6.47
N GLU A 98 -7.09 8.83 -5.83
CA GLU A 98 -7.88 7.80 -6.51
C GLU A 98 -8.94 8.42 -7.44
N VAL A 99 -9.65 9.45 -6.96
CA VAL A 99 -10.59 10.22 -7.78
C VAL A 99 -9.89 10.84 -8.99
N LEU A 100 -8.72 11.45 -8.78
CA LEU A 100 -7.94 12.04 -9.87
C LEU A 100 -7.53 10.99 -10.91
N ALA A 101 -6.99 9.84 -10.46
CA ALA A 101 -6.59 8.75 -11.34
C ALA A 101 -7.78 8.23 -12.18
N LEU A 102 -8.95 8.09 -11.56
CA LEU A 102 -10.17 7.67 -12.24
C LEU A 102 -10.62 8.66 -13.33
N PHE A 103 -10.60 9.96 -13.04
CA PHE A 103 -11.13 10.98 -13.96
C PHE A 103 -10.13 11.41 -15.04
N THR A 104 -8.83 11.34 -14.77
CA THR A 104 -7.78 11.83 -15.70
C THR A 104 -7.07 10.72 -16.46
N GLY A 105 -7.22 9.46 -16.03
CA GLY A 105 -6.49 8.32 -16.59
C GLY A 105 -5.00 8.29 -16.19
N VAL A 106 -4.57 9.15 -15.25
CA VAL A 106 -3.24 9.04 -14.63
C VAL A 106 -3.17 7.72 -13.86
N ALA A 107 -2.00 7.07 -13.89
CA ALA A 107 -1.77 5.83 -13.17
C ALA A 107 -2.09 5.99 -11.68
N ARG A 108 -2.78 5.01 -11.09
CA ARG A 108 -3.02 4.97 -9.63
C ARG A 108 -1.70 4.90 -8.87
N VAL A 109 -1.75 5.26 -7.58
CA VAL A 109 -0.56 5.20 -6.73
C VAL A 109 -0.18 3.73 -6.56
N THR A 110 1.07 3.38 -6.85
CA THR A 110 1.64 2.05 -6.60
C THR A 110 3.07 2.16 -6.12
N VAL A 111 3.54 1.14 -5.41
CA VAL A 111 4.96 1.03 -5.05
C VAL A 111 5.78 0.79 -6.31
N VAL A 112 6.88 1.53 -6.45
CA VAL A 112 7.85 1.37 -7.53
C VAL A 112 9.19 0.85 -7.02
N ASP A 113 9.52 1.14 -5.76
CA ASP A 113 10.71 0.62 -5.12
C ASP A 113 10.46 0.35 -3.63
N ALA A 114 11.12 -0.69 -3.14
CA ALA A 114 11.04 -1.12 -1.77
C ALA A 114 12.31 -1.89 -1.39
N ALA A 115 13.01 -1.43 -0.36
CA ALA A 115 14.29 -2.00 0.02
C ALA A 115 14.52 -1.97 1.54
N LEU A 116 15.08 -3.06 2.04
CA LEU A 116 15.59 -3.15 3.40
C LEU A 116 17.08 -2.76 3.41
N ASP A 117 17.40 -1.64 4.03
CA ASP A 117 18.77 -1.22 4.35
C ASP A 117 19.14 -1.76 5.73
N ASP A 118 19.52 -3.03 5.73
CA ASP A 118 19.77 -3.82 6.92
C ASP A 118 20.91 -3.25 7.82
N PRO A 119 22.04 -2.75 7.29
CA PRO A 119 23.06 -2.07 8.10
C PRO A 119 22.54 -0.84 8.86
N SER A 120 21.59 -0.12 8.26
CA SER A 120 21.00 1.07 8.87
C SER A 120 19.75 0.78 9.69
N GLY A 121 19.24 -0.47 9.69
CA GLY A 121 18.00 -0.86 10.36
C GLY A 121 16.75 -0.19 9.77
N ASN A 122 16.80 0.20 8.49
CA ASN A 122 15.75 1.00 7.86
C ASN A 122 15.09 0.27 6.70
N TYR A 123 13.78 0.45 6.55
CA TYR A 123 13.04 0.03 5.36
C TYR A 123 12.58 1.25 4.57
N LEU A 124 12.86 1.27 3.27
CA LEU A 124 12.45 2.33 2.35
C LEU A 124 11.32 1.82 1.45
N LEU A 125 10.30 2.65 1.26
CA LEU A 125 9.21 2.43 0.33
C LEU A 125 8.98 3.69 -0.51
N GLU A 126 8.95 3.55 -1.82
CA GLU A 126 8.76 4.65 -2.77
C GLU A 126 7.61 4.38 -3.73
N THR A 127 6.83 5.42 -4.05
CA THR A 127 5.66 5.33 -4.93
C THR A 127 5.92 5.96 -6.30
N ASN A 128 5.16 5.54 -7.31
CA ASN A 128 5.20 6.16 -8.65
C ASN A 128 4.76 7.64 -8.65
N TRP A 129 4.18 8.13 -7.56
CA TRP A 129 3.79 9.53 -7.40
C TRP A 129 4.85 10.35 -6.65
N GLY A 130 5.99 9.74 -6.31
CA GLY A 130 7.13 10.39 -5.68
C GLY A 130 6.99 10.54 -4.16
N ASP A 131 6.04 9.83 -3.53
CA ASP A 131 6.04 9.71 -2.07
C ASP A 131 7.10 8.71 -1.65
N SER A 132 7.78 8.99 -0.54
CA SER A 132 8.77 8.10 0.05
C SER A 132 8.58 8.03 1.55
N PHE A 133 8.74 6.82 2.09
CA PHE A 133 8.58 6.51 3.50
C PHE A 133 9.77 5.69 3.96
N ARG A 134 10.40 6.15 5.04
CA ARG A 134 11.47 5.43 5.73
C ARG A 134 10.96 4.98 7.09
N PHE A 135 11.04 3.69 7.33
CA PHE A 135 10.60 3.06 8.56
C PHE A 135 11.80 2.52 9.34
N ASP A 136 11.75 2.65 10.66
CA ASP A 136 12.61 1.90 11.56
C ASP A 136 12.14 0.44 11.59
N VAL A 137 13.01 -0.51 11.28
CA VAL A 137 12.63 -1.93 11.18
C VAL A 137 12.37 -2.56 12.55
N THR A 138 12.96 -2.00 13.61
CA THR A 138 12.89 -2.56 14.98
C THR A 138 11.62 -2.16 15.72
N THR A 139 11.08 -0.99 15.40
CA THR A 139 9.84 -0.46 15.99
C THR A 139 8.68 -0.50 15.00
N GLY A 140 8.99 -0.49 13.70
CA GLY A 140 8.04 -0.28 12.62
C GLY A 140 7.63 1.19 12.43
N GLU A 141 8.15 2.13 13.22
CA GLU A 141 7.74 3.54 13.16
C GLU A 141 8.26 4.24 11.91
N ILE A 142 7.48 5.19 11.38
CA ILE A 142 7.92 6.07 10.30
C ILE A 142 8.91 7.09 10.85
N ILE A 143 10.18 7.00 10.45
CA ILE A 143 11.24 7.96 10.82
C ILE A 143 11.20 9.19 9.91
N GLU A 144 10.98 8.96 8.61
CA GLU A 144 10.94 10.02 7.60
C GLU A 144 9.81 9.76 6.63
N SER A 145 9.02 10.79 6.34
CA SER A 145 8.04 10.76 5.25
C SER A 145 8.19 12.00 4.39
N ARG A 146 8.18 11.79 3.08
CA ARG A 146 8.16 12.86 2.09
C ARG A 146 7.01 12.59 1.14
N THR A 147 6.03 13.49 1.16
CA THR A 147 4.94 13.49 0.19
C THR A 147 5.26 14.43 -0.96
N ALA A 148 4.91 14.04 -2.19
CA ALA A 148 5.06 14.91 -3.35
C ALA A 148 4.01 16.03 -3.31
N GLY A 149 4.40 17.20 -2.76
CA GLY A 149 3.49 18.35 -2.59
C GLY A 149 2.88 18.90 -3.88
N SER A 150 3.49 18.63 -5.03
CA SER A 150 2.97 19.02 -6.36
C SER A 150 1.60 18.40 -6.66
N VAL A 151 1.35 17.16 -6.23
CA VAL A 151 0.06 16.48 -6.40
C VAL A 151 -1.01 17.14 -5.54
N GLN A 152 -0.69 17.48 -4.29
CA GLN A 152 -1.62 18.17 -3.40
C GLN A 152 -2.00 19.55 -3.93
N ILE A 153 -1.02 20.31 -4.44
CA ILE A 153 -1.27 21.62 -5.05
C ILE A 153 -2.18 21.48 -6.28
N PHE A 154 -1.91 20.49 -7.14
CA PHE A 154 -2.75 20.24 -8.31
C PHE A 154 -4.20 19.88 -7.93
N LEU A 155 -4.37 18.99 -6.94
CA LEU A 155 -5.69 18.61 -6.43
C LEU A 155 -6.44 19.80 -5.83
N LEU A 156 -5.76 20.65 -5.05
CA LEU A 156 -6.35 21.87 -4.48
C LEU A 156 -6.80 22.85 -5.59
N CYS A 157 -5.97 23.04 -6.62
CA CYS A 157 -6.35 23.87 -7.77
C CYS A 157 -7.58 23.31 -8.50
N LEU A 158 -7.63 22.00 -8.72
CA LEU A 158 -8.74 21.34 -9.41
C LEU A 158 -10.05 21.42 -8.61
N MET A 159 -10.00 21.22 -7.29
CA MET A 159 -11.18 21.41 -6.43
C MET A 159 -11.63 22.86 -6.40
N GLY A 160 -10.69 23.81 -6.37
CA GLY A 160 -10.98 25.24 -6.42
C GLY A 160 -11.73 25.63 -7.70
N THR A 161 -11.28 25.16 -8.87
CA THR A 161 -11.96 25.46 -10.15
C THR A 161 -13.33 24.81 -10.22
N ALA A 162 -13.47 23.54 -9.80
CA ALA A 162 -14.76 22.85 -9.76
C ALA A 162 -15.77 23.57 -8.86
N ALA A 163 -15.35 24.00 -7.66
CA ALA A 163 -16.21 24.75 -6.75
C ALA A 163 -16.69 26.08 -7.36
N VAL A 164 -15.79 26.84 -8.00
CA VAL A 164 -16.14 28.08 -8.70
C VAL A 164 -17.13 27.80 -9.84
N SER A 165 -16.91 26.75 -10.63
CA SER A 165 -17.83 26.36 -11.71
C SER A 165 -19.21 25.98 -11.19
N VAL A 166 -19.30 25.21 -10.11
CA VAL A 166 -20.58 24.81 -9.48
C VAL A 166 -21.34 26.04 -8.95
N VAL A 167 -20.65 26.93 -8.22
CA VAL A 167 -21.27 28.17 -7.71
C VAL A 167 -21.78 29.04 -8.86
N TRP A 168 -21.00 29.18 -9.93
CA TRP A 168 -21.41 29.91 -11.13
C TRP A 168 -22.65 29.29 -11.80
N LEU A 169 -22.68 27.96 -11.92
CA LEU A 169 -23.81 27.22 -12.48
C LEU A 169 -25.08 27.36 -11.63
N LEU A 170 -24.97 27.19 -10.31
CA LEU A 170 -26.09 27.40 -9.37
C LEU A 170 -26.62 28.83 -9.46
N ARG A 171 -25.73 29.83 -9.52
CA ARG A 171 -26.14 31.23 -9.69
C ARG A 171 -26.86 31.46 -11.00
N LYS A 172 -26.40 30.85 -12.10
CA LYS A 172 -26.95 31.07 -13.43
C LYS A 172 -28.25 30.29 -13.68
N VAL A 173 -28.41 29.10 -13.09
CA VAL A 173 -29.55 28.21 -13.35
C VAL A 173 -30.63 28.31 -12.28
N LEU A 174 -30.26 28.46 -11.00
CA LEU A 174 -31.23 28.42 -9.90
C LEU A 174 -31.80 29.80 -9.54
N MET A 175 -30.99 30.85 -9.58
CA MET A 175 -31.43 32.20 -9.19
C MET A 175 -32.40 32.89 -10.17
N PRO A 176 -32.42 32.63 -11.50
CA PRO A 176 -33.45 33.20 -12.37
C PRO A 176 -34.85 32.68 -12.05
N ASN A 177 -34.97 31.38 -11.72
CA ASN A 177 -36.26 30.74 -11.46
C ASN A 177 -36.86 31.17 -10.12
N LEU A 178 -36.04 31.45 -9.10
CA LEU A 178 -36.50 31.97 -7.80
C LEU A 178 -37.11 33.38 -7.89
N LYS A 179 -36.80 34.15 -8.93
CA LYS A 179 -37.41 35.47 -9.15
C LYS A 179 -38.76 35.39 -9.88
N ALA A 180 -39.01 34.32 -10.61
CA ALA A 180 -40.24 34.14 -11.38
C ALA A 180 -41.44 33.71 -10.50
N ASP A 181 -41.19 33.10 -9.34
CA ASP A 181 -42.24 32.65 -8.40
C ASP A 181 -42.61 33.72 -7.34
N GLN A 182 -42.03 34.93 -7.42
CA GLN A 182 -42.32 36.04 -6.49
C GLN A 182 -43.12 37.19 -7.12
N GLU A 183 -43.55 37.05 -8.39
CA GLU A 183 -44.55 37.90 -9.06
C GLU A 183 -45.88 37.15 -9.19
#